data_AF-A0A085ZEE8-F1
#
_entry.id   AF-A0A085ZEE8-F1
#
_cell.length_a   1.000
_cell.length_b   1.000
_cell.length_c   1.000
_cell.angle_alpha   90.00
_cell.angle_beta   90.00
_cell.angle_gamma   90.00
#
_symmetry.space_group_name_H-M   'P 1'
#
loop_
_entity.id
_entity.type
_entity.pdbx_description
1 polymer ?
#
loop_
_entity_poly.entity_id
_entity_poly.type
_entity_poly.pdbx_seq_one_letter_code
_entity_poly.pdbx_strand_id
1 'polypeptide(L)'
;MKKKKFIIISISIILAFAIFRLVNPDISKEVIALNCKSTYQKSIFGKEYEGFNYHNAKMDLAKCLCAKYSSSKNKKYKLEIKKILLEFEYEKIEETNFDDICKNSETYFGYWYYE
;
A
#
# COMPACT_ATOMS: atom_id res chain seq x y z
N MET A 1 -31.55 -34.17 22.09
CA MET A 1 -31.45 -33.74 20.67
C MET A 1 -30.84 -32.35 20.46
N LYS A 2 -31.13 -31.34 21.30
CA LYS A 2 -30.66 -29.95 21.09
C LYS A 2 -29.13 -29.78 21.14
N LYS A 3 -28.42 -30.47 22.04
CA LYS A 3 -26.95 -30.38 22.18
C LYS A 3 -26.16 -30.88 20.95
N LYS A 4 -26.56 -32.03 20.36
CA LYS A 4 -25.91 -32.56 19.14
C LYS A 4 -26.08 -31.63 17.94
N LYS A 5 -27.28 -31.06 17.74
CA LYS A 5 -27.51 -30.04 16.69
C LYS A 5 -26.66 -28.79 16.89
N PHE A 6 -26.53 -28.31 18.13
CA PHE A 6 -25.73 -27.13 18.43
C PHE A 6 -24.24 -27.35 18.12
N ILE A 7 -23.69 -28.50 18.51
CA ILE A 7 -22.29 -28.87 18.23
C ILE A 7 -22.02 -28.92 16.73
N ILE A 8 -22.93 -29.52 15.94
CA ILE A 8 -22.77 -29.60 14.48
C ILE A 8 -22.77 -28.20 13.86
N ILE A 9 -23.68 -27.32 14.26
CA ILE A 9 -23.74 -25.93 13.76
C ILE A 9 -22.45 -25.17 14.09
N SER A 10 -21.96 -25.28 15.33
CA SER A 10 -20.70 -24.65 15.73
C SER A 10 -19.51 -25.15 14.90
N ILE A 11 -19.41 -26.46 14.68
CA ILE A 11 -18.35 -27.05 13.85
C ILE A 11 -18.47 -26.55 12.40
N SER A 12 -19.67 -26.47 11.84
CA SER A 12 -19.89 -25.96 10.49
C SER A 12 -19.47 -24.50 10.35
N ILE A 13 -19.75 -23.64 11.34
CA ILE A 13 -19.31 -22.23 11.35
C ILE A 13 -17.78 -22.14 11.42
N ILE A 14 -17.14 -22.92 12.29
CA ILE A 14 -15.68 -22.95 12.43
C ILE A 14 -15.04 -23.43 11.12
N LEU A 15 -15.59 -24.46 10.50
CA LEU A 15 -15.08 -25.00 9.24
C LEU A 15 -15.25 -24.00 8.09
N ALA A 16 -16.41 -23.33 8.01
CA ALA A 16 -16.64 -22.27 7.03
C ALA A 16 -15.66 -21.10 7.23
N PHE A 17 -15.38 -20.71 8.48
CA PHE A 17 -14.39 -19.68 8.79
C PHE A 17 -12.97 -20.11 8.42
N ALA A 18 -12.60 -21.37 8.69
CA ALA A 18 -11.30 -21.92 8.32
C ALA A 18 -11.12 -21.98 6.80
N ILE A 19 -12.14 -22.40 6.05
CA ILE A 19 -12.14 -22.39 4.59
C ILE A 19 -12.06 -20.95 4.07
N PHE A 20 -12.81 -20.02 4.66
CA PHE A 20 -12.74 -18.60 4.31
C PHE A 20 -11.33 -18.04 4.48
N ARG A 21 -10.65 -18.36 5.59
CA ARG A 21 -9.26 -17.97 5.85
C ARG A 21 -8.25 -18.65 4.91
N LEU A 22 -8.48 -19.92 4.53
CA LEU A 22 -7.62 -20.65 3.59
C LEU A 22 -7.73 -20.13 2.15
N VAL A 23 -8.93 -19.76 1.72
CA VAL A 23 -9.19 -19.22 0.38
C VAL A 23 -8.81 -17.74 0.30
N ASN A 24 -8.82 -17.03 1.43
CA ASN A 24 -8.38 -15.65 1.56
C ASN A 24 -7.14 -15.53 2.47
N PRO A 25 -5.96 -16.01 2.03
CA PRO A 25 -4.72 -15.65 2.70
C PRO A 25 -4.57 -14.13 2.69
N ASP A 26 -3.85 -13.55 3.65
CA ASP A 26 -3.45 -12.15 3.57
C ASP A 26 -2.58 -11.99 2.31
N ILE A 27 -3.18 -11.65 1.17
CA ILE A 27 -2.47 -11.48 -0.10
C ILE A 27 -1.77 -10.12 -0.03
N SER A 28 -0.65 -10.10 0.68
CA SER A 28 0.28 -8.99 0.66
C SER A 28 0.93 -8.92 -0.72
N LYS A 29 0.92 -7.74 -1.32
CA LYS A 29 1.67 -7.45 -2.55
C LYS A 29 2.79 -6.48 -2.25
N GLU A 30 3.93 -6.69 -2.90
CA GLU A 30 5.06 -5.77 -2.82
C GLU A 30 5.02 -4.76 -3.98
N VAL A 31 5.34 -3.50 -3.67
CA VAL A 31 5.69 -2.46 -4.64
C VAL A 31 7.17 -2.14 -4.46
N ILE A 32 7.95 -2.25 -5.53
CA ILE A 32 9.41 -2.17 -5.50
C ILE A 32 9.88 -1.16 -6.55
N ALA A 33 10.82 -0.31 -6.15
CA ALA A 33 11.55 0.58 -7.06
C ALA A 33 12.98 0.74 -6.58
N LEU A 34 13.94 0.42 -7.45
CA LEU A 34 15.37 0.40 -7.11
C LEU A 34 15.64 -0.50 -5.89
N ASN A 35 16.10 0.08 -4.78
CA ASN A 35 16.36 -0.59 -3.50
C ASN A 35 15.34 -0.22 -2.41
N CYS A 36 14.22 0.39 -2.78
CA CYS A 36 13.10 0.68 -1.91
C CYS A 36 11.96 -0.30 -2.16
N LYS A 37 11.28 -0.72 -1.09
CA LYS A 37 10.11 -1.59 -1.16
C LYS A 37 9.06 -1.16 -0.14
N SER A 38 7.80 -1.35 -0.47
CA SER A 38 6.68 -1.29 0.46
C SER A 38 5.70 -2.42 0.14
N THR A 39 4.82 -2.74 1.09
CA THR A 39 3.87 -3.85 0.97
C THR A 39 2.47 -3.36 1.27
N TYR A 40 1.48 -3.79 0.49
CA TYR A 40 0.08 -3.47 0.72
C TYR A 40 -0.77 -4.74 0.74
N GLN A 41 -1.82 -4.73 1.55
CA GLN A 41 -2.76 -5.84 1.64
C GLN A 41 -3.84 -5.69 0.57
N LYS A 42 -4.09 -6.75 -0.22
CA LYS A 42 -5.24 -6.78 -1.11
C LYS A 42 -6.51 -7.01 -0.30
N SER A 43 -7.51 -6.16 -0.49
CA SER A 43 -8.82 -6.34 0.11
C SER A 43 -9.69 -7.27 -0.74
N ILE A 44 -10.40 -8.18 -0.09
CA ILE A 44 -11.41 -9.05 -0.73
C ILE A 44 -12.78 -8.33 -0.76
N PHE A 45 -12.96 -7.32 0.11
CA PHE A 45 -14.24 -6.63 0.33
C PHE A 45 -14.43 -5.39 -0.55
N GLY A 46 -13.50 -5.08 -1.45
CA GLY A 46 -13.70 -4.04 -2.47
C GLY A 46 -12.41 -3.57 -3.14
N LYS A 47 -12.49 -3.33 -4.46
CA LYS A 47 -11.41 -2.73 -5.25
C LYS A 47 -10.98 -1.37 -4.73
N GLU A 48 -11.90 -0.62 -4.13
CA GLU A 48 -11.62 0.70 -3.54
C GLU A 48 -10.59 0.59 -2.43
N TYR A 49 -10.81 -0.27 -1.42
CA TYR A 49 -9.84 -0.54 -0.34
C TYR A 49 -8.47 -0.99 -0.88
N GLU A 50 -8.43 -1.76 -1.96
CA GLU A 50 -7.17 -2.12 -2.62
C GLU A 50 -6.45 -0.89 -3.19
N GLY A 51 -7.19 0.06 -3.77
CA GLY A 51 -6.66 1.35 -4.25
C GLY A 51 -6.04 2.20 -3.15
N PHE A 52 -6.70 2.34 -2.00
CA PHE A 52 -6.15 3.07 -0.84
C PHE A 52 -4.87 2.43 -0.29
N ASN A 53 -4.89 1.10 -0.13
CA ASN A 53 -3.72 0.36 0.36
C ASN A 53 -2.55 0.47 -0.63
N TYR A 54 -2.83 0.38 -1.93
CA TYR A 54 -1.83 0.55 -2.98
C TYR A 54 -1.25 1.97 -3.00
N HIS A 55 -2.10 3.00 -2.91
CA HIS A 55 -1.68 4.40 -2.79
C HIS A 55 -0.73 4.59 -1.59
N ASN A 56 -1.13 4.12 -0.41
CA ASN A 56 -0.34 4.32 0.82
C ASN A 56 1.01 3.60 0.74
N ALA A 57 1.06 2.39 0.16
CA ALA A 57 2.33 1.72 -0.09
C ALA A 57 3.21 2.47 -1.11
N LYS A 58 2.63 3.15 -2.10
CA LYS A 58 3.38 4.04 -3.01
C LYS A 58 3.90 5.28 -2.31
N MET A 59 3.17 5.82 -1.33
CA MET A 59 3.66 6.93 -0.50
C MET A 59 4.87 6.51 0.35
N ASP A 60 4.83 5.33 0.97
CA ASP A 60 5.99 4.78 1.70
C ASP A 60 7.18 4.54 0.79
N LEU A 61 6.92 3.98 -0.40
CA LEU A 61 7.94 3.79 -1.41
C LEU A 61 8.59 5.14 -1.79
N ALA A 62 7.79 6.18 -2.00
CA ALA A 62 8.26 7.53 -2.32
C ALA A 62 9.09 8.15 -1.19
N LYS A 63 8.68 8.00 0.08
CA LYS A 63 9.46 8.45 1.24
C LYS A 63 10.83 7.77 1.31
N CYS A 64 10.88 6.45 1.09
CA CYS A 64 12.16 5.73 1.00
C CYS A 64 13.04 6.27 -0.14
N LEU A 65 12.46 6.43 -1.34
CA LEU A 65 13.19 6.97 -2.50
C LEU A 65 13.70 8.39 -2.23
N CYS A 66 12.92 9.22 -1.54
CA CYS A 66 13.33 10.55 -1.11
C CYS A 66 14.50 10.52 -0.13
N ALA A 67 14.50 9.63 0.86
CA ALA A 67 15.65 9.47 1.77
C ALA A 67 16.93 9.08 1.00
N LYS A 68 16.81 8.20 0.00
CA LYS A 68 17.93 7.81 -0.87
C LYS A 68 18.36 8.92 -1.83
N TYR A 69 17.42 9.71 -2.35
CA TYR A 69 17.71 10.87 -3.18
C TYR A 69 18.43 11.96 -2.37
N SER A 70 17.92 12.30 -1.18
CA SER A 70 18.50 13.34 -0.32
C SER A 70 19.94 13.04 0.08
N SER A 71 20.27 11.76 0.30
CA SER A 71 21.62 11.32 0.66
C SER A 71 22.58 11.21 -0.53
N SER A 72 22.12 10.75 -1.70
CA SER A 72 23.00 10.46 -2.84
C SER A 72 22.95 11.50 -3.97
N LYS A 73 21.90 12.32 -4.00
CA LYS A 73 21.50 13.18 -5.13
C LYS A 73 21.43 12.46 -6.48
N ASN A 74 21.26 11.13 -6.46
CA ASN A 74 21.24 10.32 -7.67
C ASN A 74 19.93 10.52 -8.45
N LYS A 75 20.06 10.87 -9.74
CA LYS A 75 18.95 11.11 -10.67
C LYS A 75 18.01 9.91 -10.83
N LYS A 76 18.47 8.67 -10.62
CA LYS A 76 17.61 7.47 -10.68
C LYS A 76 16.48 7.53 -9.65
N TYR A 77 16.77 7.93 -8.41
CA TYR A 77 15.74 8.08 -7.38
C TYR A 77 14.76 9.20 -7.74
N LYS A 78 15.27 10.33 -8.24
CA LYS A 78 14.43 11.44 -8.73
C LYS A 78 13.46 10.99 -9.83
N LEU A 79 13.90 10.14 -10.76
CA LEU A 79 13.04 9.61 -11.82
C LEU A 79 11.93 8.71 -11.27
N GLU A 80 12.22 7.84 -10.30
CA GLU A 80 11.20 7.01 -9.67
C GLU A 80 10.20 7.84 -8.85
N ILE A 81 10.67 8.85 -8.11
CA ILE A 81 9.78 9.81 -7.41
C ILE A 81 8.87 10.52 -8.42
N LYS A 82 9.41 10.98 -9.56
CA LYS A 82 8.64 11.62 -10.63
C LYS A 82 7.53 10.70 -11.16
N LYS A 83 7.81 9.41 -11.35
CA LYS A 83 6.80 8.44 -11.79
C LYS A 83 5.66 8.31 -10.80
N ILE A 84 5.96 8.25 -9.49
CA ILE A 84 4.93 8.15 -8.45
C ILE A 84 4.07 9.43 -8.42
N LEU A 85 4.68 10.60 -8.51
CA LEU A 85 3.93 11.87 -8.58
C LEU A 85 3.00 11.93 -9.80
N LEU A 86 3.47 11.47 -10.97
CA LEU A 86 2.66 11.41 -12.20
C LEU A 86 1.50 10.42 -12.07
N GLU A 87 1.73 9.28 -11.41
CA GLU A 87 0.71 8.24 -11.20
C GLU A 87 -0.48 8.73 -10.37
N PHE A 88 -0.26 9.68 -9.46
CA PHE A 88 -1.30 10.26 -8.61
C PHE A 88 -1.64 11.71 -8.99
N GLU A 89 -1.39 12.08 -10.25
CA GLU A 89 -1.82 13.34 -10.85
C GLU A 89 -1.41 14.60 -10.05
N TYR A 90 -0.26 14.56 -9.38
CA TYR A 90 0.30 15.77 -8.76
C TYR A 90 0.52 16.84 -9.85
N GLU A 91 -0.08 18.01 -9.69
CA GLU A 91 0.05 19.09 -10.66
C GLU A 91 1.48 19.64 -10.72
N LYS A 92 1.88 20.17 -11.89
CA LYS A 92 3.12 20.95 -12.10
C LYS A 92 4.43 20.21 -11.74
N ILE A 93 4.49 18.91 -12.02
CA ILE A 93 5.68 18.07 -11.77
C ILE A 93 6.96 18.60 -12.45
N GLU A 94 6.83 19.30 -13.57
CA GLU A 94 7.98 19.86 -14.30
C GLU A 94 8.58 21.09 -13.62
N GLU A 95 7.78 21.81 -12.83
CA GLU A 95 8.22 22.98 -12.05
C GLU A 95 8.66 22.61 -10.63
N THR A 96 8.52 21.33 -10.24
CA THR A 96 8.69 20.94 -8.84
C THR A 96 10.15 20.80 -8.43
N ASN A 97 10.48 21.40 -7.29
CA ASN A 97 11.77 21.23 -6.64
C ASN A 97 11.80 19.92 -5.83
N PHE A 98 12.42 18.88 -6.38
CA PHE A 98 12.53 17.56 -5.73
C PHE A 98 13.29 17.59 -4.40
N ASP A 99 14.19 18.56 -4.18
CA ASP A 99 14.86 18.70 -2.89
C ASP A 99 13.87 19.16 -1.80
N ASP A 100 12.94 20.04 -2.16
CA ASP A 100 11.89 20.50 -1.24
C ASP A 100 10.85 19.40 -0.97
N ILE A 101 10.38 18.72 -2.03
CA ILE A 101 9.47 17.57 -1.89
C ILE A 101 10.06 16.54 -0.93
N CYS A 102 11.33 16.17 -1.13
CA CYS A 102 11.96 15.14 -0.32
C CYS A 102 12.35 15.62 1.09
N LYS A 103 12.53 16.92 1.30
CA LYS A 103 12.68 17.50 2.64
C LYS A 103 11.35 17.48 3.41
N ASN A 104 10.24 17.67 2.70
CA ASN A 104 8.88 17.70 3.25
C ASN A 104 8.10 16.43 2.89
N SER A 105 8.78 15.28 2.81
CA SER A 105 8.21 14.05 2.23
C SER A 105 6.99 13.53 2.99
N GLU A 106 6.88 13.78 4.29
CA GLU A 106 5.70 13.40 5.09
C GLU A 106 4.45 14.18 4.67
N THR A 107 4.62 15.44 4.24
CA THR A 107 3.53 16.30 3.78
C THR A 107 3.14 15.96 2.34
N TYR A 108 4.13 15.78 1.46
CA TYR A 108 3.89 15.48 0.04
C TYR A 108 3.44 14.04 -0.21
N PHE A 109 3.82 13.10 0.64
CA PHE A 109 3.42 11.69 0.52
C PHE A 109 2.54 11.29 1.70
N GLY A 110 1.49 12.08 1.91
CA GLY A 110 0.46 11.80 2.91
C GLY A 110 -0.39 10.60 2.51
N TYR A 111 -0.86 9.84 3.49
CA TYR A 111 -1.75 8.71 3.24
C TYR A 111 -3.14 9.17 2.85
N TRP A 112 -3.80 8.38 2.00
CA TRP A 112 -5.25 8.44 1.84
C TRP A 112 -5.90 7.59 2.92
N TYR A 113 -6.97 8.13 3.49
CA TYR A 113 -7.81 7.43 4.45
C TYR A 113 -9.15 7.13 3.79
N TYR A 114 -9.66 5.92 4.00
CA TYR A 114 -11.04 5.57 3.69
C TYR A 114 -11.90 6.07 4.86
N GLU A 115 -12.88 6.93 4.58
CA GLU A 115 -13.89 7.38 5.56
C GLU A 115 -14.93 6.29 5.83
#